data_AF-A0A0B0MPL0-F1
#
_entry.id   AF-A0A0B0MPL0-F1
#
_cell.length_a   1.000
_cell.length_b   1.000
_cell.length_c   1.000
_cell.angle_alpha   90.00
_cell.angle_beta   90.00
_cell.angle_gamma   90.00
#
_symmetry.space_group_name_H-M   'P 1'
#
loop_
_entity.id
_entity.type
_entity.pdbx_description
1 polymer ?
#
loop_
_entity_poly.entity_id
_entity_poly.type
_entity_poly.pdbx_seq_one_letter_code
_entity_poly.pdbx_strand_id
1 'polypeptide(L)'
;MKEDDGTGPPNRELYALLHLSPEASDEEIRRAYRQWAQVYHPDKYQAPHMKEIATENFQRICEAYEILSDENKRQIYDIYGMEGLNSGLELGPKLNKVEEIKEQLEKLKRMKEQQKMSALFLPKGSIVANLSLPEFLDGDGIMRGMAMSSAVQSQLSKSSALSLSGNLGVEENSGAGAASAVFRHQIASGSTIEFMGSVGLGSLIGVQMTRQLSLHSTATLGIAKSFHDGSINLSNVWTRQLSDTASGNIELLLGPQSSIGVGWQKKDQNTSAAGEVKATRYTRRFSSKSHGRIAGRIGSAALEVEVGGGRKVSDFSTVRMLYTIGIRGIFWRFELHRGGQKLLIPKFVFKPYYLKREKQKALENMERTATQVQEARKAAAKAQQLLENVANRKRNKQQEIGGLVITKAIYGNHKALKKGDELRETNDELASQVLDVTLPLNFLVNDSGQLKLHDGVKKSGIMGFCDPCPGEPKQLHVEYTYHGERYEVAVDDYEELIIPQIAHRV
;
A
#
# COMPACT_ATOMS: atom_id res chain seq x y z
N MET A 1 12.28 -50.37 -27.35
CA MET A 1 11.66 -49.57 -28.43
C MET A 1 12.38 -48.24 -28.45
N LYS A 2 13.25 -48.01 -29.43
CA LYS A 2 13.90 -46.72 -29.65
C LYS A 2 13.04 -45.96 -30.66
N GLU A 3 12.61 -44.77 -30.27
CA GLU A 3 11.89 -43.83 -31.10
C GLU A 3 12.82 -43.32 -32.21
N ASP A 4 12.22 -43.22 -33.40
CA ASP A 4 12.79 -42.78 -34.66
C ASP A 4 12.98 -41.26 -34.61
N ASP A 5 14.23 -40.82 -34.38
CA ASP A 5 14.62 -39.42 -34.50
C ASP A 5 14.59 -39.04 -35.99
N GLY A 6 13.52 -38.33 -36.37
CA GLY A 6 13.31 -37.73 -37.69
C GLY A 6 14.36 -36.67 -38.04
N THR A 7 15.59 -37.13 -38.27
CA THR A 7 16.66 -36.37 -38.90
C THR A 7 16.65 -36.72 -40.39
N GLY A 8 15.91 -35.92 -41.18
CA GLY A 8 16.06 -35.94 -42.64
C GLY A 8 17.53 -35.79 -43.02
N PRO A 9 17.97 -36.40 -44.14
CA PRO A 9 19.38 -36.41 -44.52
C PRO A 9 19.91 -34.97 -44.65
N PRO A 10 21.22 -34.74 -44.42
CA PRO A 10 21.82 -33.41 -44.54
C PRO A 10 21.46 -32.81 -45.90
N ASN A 11 21.12 -31.51 -45.94
CA ASN A 11 20.68 -30.72 -47.10
C ASN A 11 21.38 -31.08 -48.43
N ARG A 12 20.95 -32.18 -49.05
CA ARG A 12 21.54 -32.76 -50.27
C ARG A 12 20.49 -32.91 -51.37
N GLU A 13 19.30 -32.37 -51.16
CA GLU A 13 18.17 -32.50 -52.08
C GLU A 13 18.48 -31.88 -53.44
N LEU A 14 19.14 -30.70 -53.48
CA LEU A 14 19.51 -30.04 -54.75
C LEU A 14 20.62 -30.79 -55.50
N TYR A 15 21.61 -31.33 -54.78
CA TYR A 15 22.67 -32.16 -55.37
C TYR A 15 22.13 -33.49 -55.88
N ALA A 16 21.24 -34.13 -55.12
CA ALA A 16 20.57 -35.36 -55.50
C ALA A 16 19.71 -35.17 -56.75
N LEU A 17 19.05 -34.02 -56.88
CA LEU A 17 18.20 -33.68 -58.04
C LEU A 17 18.99 -33.58 -59.35
N LEU A 18 20.25 -33.14 -59.30
CA LEU A 18 21.17 -33.11 -60.43
C LEU A 18 22.04 -34.37 -60.54
N HIS A 19 21.88 -35.33 -59.63
CA HIS A 19 22.73 -36.52 -59.47
C HIS A 19 24.22 -36.20 -59.35
N LEU A 20 24.55 -35.23 -58.50
CA LEU A 20 25.91 -34.77 -58.23
C LEU A 20 26.33 -35.04 -56.79
N SER A 21 27.64 -35.14 -56.58
CA SER A 21 28.24 -35.10 -55.24
C SER A 21 28.19 -33.66 -54.70
N PRO A 22 28.06 -33.44 -53.38
CA PRO A 22 28.27 -32.12 -52.76
C PRO A 22 29.64 -31.50 -53.09
N GLU A 23 30.64 -32.35 -53.37
CA GLU A 23 32.00 -31.94 -53.77
C GLU A 23 32.14 -31.66 -55.28
N ALA A 24 31.06 -31.71 -56.06
CA ALA A 24 31.12 -31.52 -57.50
C ALA A 24 31.67 -30.14 -57.90
N SER A 25 32.49 -30.11 -58.95
CA SER A 25 33.01 -28.86 -59.51
C SER A 25 31.93 -28.08 -60.27
N ASP A 26 32.11 -26.77 -60.43
CA ASP A 26 31.17 -25.92 -61.17
C ASP A 26 30.99 -26.38 -62.64
N GLU A 27 32.02 -26.97 -63.23
CA GLU A 27 31.96 -27.55 -64.57
C GLU A 27 31.05 -28.79 -64.63
N GLU A 28 31.07 -29.62 -63.58
CA GLU A 28 30.21 -30.79 -63.44
C GLU A 28 28.75 -30.38 -63.21
N ILE A 29 28.51 -29.34 -62.41
CA ILE A 29 27.18 -28.76 -62.18
C ILE A 29 26.58 -28.25 -63.51
N ARG A 30 27.36 -27.49 -64.29
CA ARG A 30 26.93 -27.01 -65.62
C ARG A 30 26.72 -28.14 -66.63
N ARG A 31 27.48 -29.23 -66.52
CA ARG A 31 27.34 -30.39 -67.41
C ARG A 31 26.07 -31.17 -67.09
N ALA A 32 25.83 -31.46 -65.81
CA ALA A 32 24.63 -32.16 -65.35
C ALA A 32 23.36 -31.35 -65.65
N TYR A 33 23.36 -30.04 -65.41
CA TYR A 33 22.24 -29.18 -65.79
C TYR A 33 21.91 -29.28 -67.28
N ARG A 34 22.90 -29.16 -68.17
CA ARG A 34 22.68 -29.26 -69.62
C ARG A 34 22.10 -30.62 -70.03
N GLN A 35 22.58 -31.70 -69.41
CA GLN A 35 22.09 -33.05 -69.67
C GLN A 35 20.62 -33.22 -69.23
N TRP A 36 20.29 -32.83 -67.99
CA TRP A 36 18.95 -33.00 -67.45
C TRP A 36 17.93 -32.01 -68.05
N ALA A 37 18.34 -30.77 -68.34
CA ALA A 37 17.51 -29.79 -69.04
C ALA A 37 17.14 -30.25 -70.46
N GLN A 38 18.04 -30.95 -71.15
CA GLN A 38 17.75 -31.52 -72.47
C GLN A 38 16.82 -32.72 -72.40
N VAL A 39 16.83 -33.49 -71.30
CA VAL A 39 15.93 -34.62 -71.07
C VAL A 39 14.53 -34.13 -70.74
N TYR A 40 14.38 -33.25 -69.75
CA TYR A 40 13.09 -32.75 -69.26
C TYR A 40 12.52 -31.55 -70.03
N HIS A 41 13.03 -31.24 -71.22
CA HIS A 41 12.52 -30.11 -72.01
C HIS A 41 11.06 -30.35 -72.45
N PRO A 42 10.13 -29.40 -72.21
CA PRO A 42 8.70 -29.60 -72.46
C PRO A 42 8.35 -29.85 -73.93
N ASP A 43 9.18 -29.40 -74.87
CA ASP A 43 8.96 -29.63 -76.32
C ASP A 43 9.21 -31.08 -76.77
N LYS A 44 9.88 -31.91 -75.96
CA LYS A 44 10.14 -33.31 -76.31
C LYS A 44 8.95 -34.23 -76.02
N TYR A 45 7.94 -33.76 -75.31
CA TYR A 45 6.82 -34.57 -74.85
C TYR A 45 5.51 -34.04 -75.41
N GLN A 46 4.82 -34.85 -76.22
CA GLN A 46 3.58 -34.46 -76.91
C GLN A 46 2.30 -34.79 -76.10
N ALA A 47 2.38 -35.74 -75.16
CA ALA A 47 1.23 -36.11 -74.32
C ALA A 47 1.03 -35.09 -73.18
N PRO A 48 -0.21 -34.64 -72.90
CA PRO A 48 -0.48 -33.57 -71.91
C PRO A 48 0.07 -33.87 -70.51
N HIS A 49 -0.16 -35.07 -69.98
CA HIS A 49 0.29 -35.45 -68.64
C HIS A 49 1.82 -35.55 -68.52
N MET A 50 2.50 -36.03 -69.56
CA MET A 50 3.97 -36.12 -69.58
C MET A 50 4.61 -34.74 -69.71
N LYS A 51 3.94 -33.81 -70.39
CA LYS A 51 4.40 -32.43 -70.53
C LYS A 51 4.36 -31.68 -69.21
N GLU A 52 3.33 -31.90 -68.38
CA GLU A 52 3.23 -31.33 -67.03
C GLU A 52 4.36 -31.84 -66.13
N ILE A 53 4.58 -33.16 -66.08
CA ILE A 53 5.66 -33.77 -65.28
C ILE A 53 7.05 -33.31 -65.76
N ALA A 54 7.25 -33.16 -67.07
CA ALA A 54 8.49 -32.63 -67.61
C ALA A 54 8.71 -31.17 -67.21
N THR A 55 7.65 -30.35 -67.23
CA THR A 55 7.72 -28.93 -66.85
C THR A 55 8.04 -28.74 -65.37
N GLU A 56 7.42 -29.52 -64.48
CA GLU A 56 7.68 -29.46 -63.03
C GLU A 56 9.12 -29.88 -62.71
N ASN A 57 9.61 -30.97 -63.32
CA ASN A 57 10.99 -31.40 -63.11
C ASN A 57 12.01 -30.44 -63.73
N PHE A 58 11.69 -29.84 -64.89
CA PHE A 58 12.52 -28.83 -65.52
C PHE A 58 12.66 -27.58 -64.64
N GLN A 59 11.56 -27.12 -64.02
CA GLN A 59 11.60 -26.01 -63.06
C GLN A 59 12.49 -26.32 -61.87
N ARG A 60 12.35 -27.51 -61.27
CA ARG A 60 13.20 -27.93 -60.15
C ARG A 60 14.69 -28.02 -60.52
N ILE A 61 15.00 -28.49 -61.73
CA ILE A 61 16.38 -28.54 -62.26
C ILE A 61 16.95 -27.13 -62.43
N CYS A 62 16.15 -26.19 -62.94
CA CYS A 62 16.55 -24.79 -63.08
C CYS A 62 16.80 -24.12 -61.71
N GLU A 63 15.92 -24.33 -60.73
CA GLU A 63 16.08 -23.82 -59.37
C GLU A 63 17.33 -24.39 -58.69
N ALA A 64 17.57 -25.70 -58.82
CA ALA A 64 18.77 -26.33 -58.30
C ALA A 64 20.04 -25.78 -58.94
N TYR A 65 20.04 -25.57 -60.26
CA TYR A 65 21.17 -24.96 -60.96
C TYR A 65 21.41 -23.50 -60.55
N GLU A 66 20.36 -22.70 -60.37
CA GLU A 66 20.49 -21.29 -59.95
C GLU A 66 21.14 -21.17 -58.57
N ILE A 67 20.79 -22.06 -57.64
CA ILE A 67 21.33 -22.07 -56.28
C ILE A 67 22.75 -22.63 -56.26
N LEU A 68 23.01 -23.73 -56.97
CA LEU A 68 24.31 -24.41 -56.94
C LEU A 68 25.38 -23.78 -57.85
N SER A 69 24.98 -22.96 -58.82
CA SER A 69 25.92 -22.28 -59.74
C SER A 69 26.48 -20.96 -59.20
N ASP A 70 25.83 -20.35 -58.21
CA ASP A 70 26.31 -19.16 -57.51
C ASP A 70 27.06 -19.59 -56.25
N GLU A 71 28.34 -19.25 -56.17
CA GLU A 71 29.23 -19.62 -55.07
C GLU A 71 28.68 -19.16 -53.70
N ASN A 72 28.04 -18.00 -53.63
CA ASN A 72 27.47 -17.49 -52.39
C ASN A 72 26.20 -18.27 -51.98
N LYS A 73 25.30 -18.53 -52.94
CA LYS A 73 24.07 -19.28 -52.68
C LYS A 73 24.38 -20.74 -52.34
N ARG A 74 25.37 -21.34 -53.00
CA ARG A 74 25.87 -22.70 -52.74
C ARG A 74 26.42 -22.82 -51.32
N GLN A 75 27.25 -21.88 -50.88
CA GLN A 75 27.77 -21.87 -49.50
C GLN A 75 26.65 -21.72 -48.45
N ILE A 76 25.66 -20.86 -48.68
CA ILE A 76 24.51 -20.72 -47.77
C ILE A 76 23.71 -22.03 -47.72
N TYR A 77 23.48 -22.67 -48.87
CA TYR A 77 22.78 -23.95 -48.97
C TYR A 77 23.52 -25.09 -48.26
N ASP A 78 24.84 -25.19 -48.45
CA ASP A 78 25.66 -26.26 -47.87
C ASP A 78 25.72 -26.19 -46.34
N ILE A 79 25.64 -24.98 -45.77
CA ILE A 79 25.73 -24.77 -44.32
C ILE A 79 24.35 -24.82 -43.64
N TYR A 80 23.32 -24.22 -44.25
CA TYR A 80 22.03 -23.96 -43.59
C TYR A 80 20.82 -24.53 -44.33
N GLY A 81 20.99 -25.08 -45.53
CA GLY A 81 19.89 -25.62 -46.34
C GLY A 81 18.97 -24.58 -46.95
N MET A 82 17.78 -25.04 -47.37
CA MET A 82 16.77 -24.17 -47.98
C MET A 82 16.26 -23.08 -47.03
N GLU A 83 16.29 -23.31 -45.71
CA GLU A 83 15.88 -22.32 -44.70
C GLU A 83 16.80 -21.09 -44.69
N GLY A 84 18.09 -21.26 -44.95
CA GLY A 84 19.07 -20.17 -45.02
C GLY A 84 18.80 -19.22 -46.19
N LEU A 85 18.51 -19.77 -47.36
CA LEU A 85 18.24 -19.00 -48.59
C LEU A 85 16.93 -18.20 -48.49
N ASN A 86 15.88 -18.80 -47.93
CA ASN A 86 14.58 -18.14 -47.77
C ASN A 86 14.57 -16.99 -46.75
N SER A 87 15.60 -16.91 -45.90
CA SER A 87 15.69 -15.88 -44.86
C SER A 87 16.25 -14.53 -45.32
N GLY A 88 16.63 -14.40 -46.61
CA GLY A 88 17.06 -13.12 -47.22
C GLY A 88 18.46 -12.66 -46.79
N LEU A 89 19.33 -13.59 -46.41
CA LEU A 89 20.74 -13.32 -46.06
C LEU A 89 21.55 -13.05 -47.35
N GLU A 90 21.49 -11.84 -47.89
CA GLU A 90 22.47 -11.39 -48.89
C GLU A 90 23.80 -11.09 -48.18
N LEU A 91 24.80 -11.97 -48.38
CA LEU A 91 26.17 -11.75 -47.92
C LEU A 91 26.76 -10.56 -48.70
N GLY A 92 26.93 -9.41 -48.03
CA GLY A 92 27.58 -8.23 -48.60
C GLY A 92 29.04 -8.49 -48.98
N PRO A 93 29.63 -7.70 -49.90
CA PRO A 93 30.93 -7.97 -50.56
C PRO A 93 32.18 -7.83 -49.69
N LYS A 94 32.03 -7.82 -48.36
CA LYS A 94 33.15 -7.86 -47.42
C LYS A 94 32.69 -8.70 -46.24
N LEU A 95 33.28 -9.88 -46.06
CA LEU A 95 33.61 -10.48 -44.76
C LEU A 95 34.28 -11.85 -45.00
N ASN A 96 35.61 -11.83 -45.08
CA ASN A 96 36.44 -13.03 -45.00
C ASN A 96 36.53 -13.46 -43.54
N LYS A 97 35.65 -14.38 -43.12
CA LYS A 97 35.87 -15.46 -42.14
C LYS A 97 34.52 -16.02 -41.67
N VAL A 98 34.34 -17.32 -41.91
CA VAL A 98 33.17 -18.11 -41.50
C VAL A 98 32.86 -17.99 -39.99
N GLU A 99 33.86 -17.70 -39.18
CA GLU A 99 33.75 -17.51 -37.72
C GLU A 99 33.05 -16.19 -37.34
N GLU A 100 33.35 -15.08 -38.02
CA GLU A 100 32.74 -13.76 -37.71
C GLU A 100 31.26 -13.73 -38.10
N ILE A 101 30.88 -14.44 -39.17
CA ILE A 101 29.49 -14.60 -39.60
C ILE A 101 28.71 -15.45 -38.59
N LYS A 102 29.29 -16.57 -38.11
CA LYS A 102 28.68 -17.39 -37.06
C LYS A 102 28.46 -16.60 -35.77
N GLU A 103 29.43 -15.79 -35.35
CA GLU A 103 29.28 -14.94 -34.17
C GLU A 103 28.22 -13.85 -34.33
N GLN A 104 28.16 -13.17 -35.48
CA GLN A 104 27.12 -12.16 -35.74
C GLN A 104 25.72 -12.77 -35.78
N LEU A 105 25.59 -13.98 -36.32
CA LEU A 105 24.31 -14.68 -36.44
C LEU A 105 23.88 -15.28 -35.10
N GLU A 106 24.82 -15.80 -34.29
CA GLU A 106 24.55 -16.15 -32.88
C GLU A 106 24.11 -14.94 -32.08
N LYS A 107 24.74 -13.78 -32.28
CA LYS A 107 24.32 -12.52 -31.65
C LYS A 107 22.89 -12.16 -32.07
N LEU A 108 22.53 -12.27 -33.35
CA LEU A 108 21.16 -12.02 -33.81
C LEU A 108 20.16 -13.02 -33.23
N LYS A 109 20.52 -14.31 -33.14
CA LYS A 109 19.66 -15.34 -32.54
C LYS A 109 19.42 -15.06 -31.05
N ARG A 110 20.48 -14.72 -30.30
CA ARG A 110 20.39 -14.29 -28.89
C ARG A 110 19.54 -13.03 -28.75
N MET A 111 19.70 -12.04 -29.64
CA MET A 111 18.87 -10.83 -29.63
C MET A 111 17.40 -11.14 -29.93
N LYS A 112 17.10 -12.04 -30.87
CA LYS A 112 15.74 -12.44 -31.22
C LYS A 112 15.09 -13.28 -30.11
N GLU A 113 15.87 -14.14 -29.46
CA GLU A 113 15.45 -14.89 -28.26
C GLU A 113 15.21 -13.94 -27.08
N GLN A 114 16.10 -12.98 -26.83
CA GLN A 114 15.89 -11.93 -25.83
C GLN A 114 14.65 -11.08 -26.12
N GLN A 115 14.42 -10.72 -27.39
CA GLN A 115 13.19 -10.01 -27.80
C GLN A 115 11.94 -10.86 -27.54
N LYS A 116 11.94 -12.14 -27.91
CA LYS A 116 10.83 -13.07 -27.62
C LYS A 116 10.58 -13.20 -26.12
N MET A 117 11.64 -13.35 -25.32
CA MET A 117 11.53 -13.40 -23.85
C MET A 117 10.98 -12.07 -23.30
N SER A 118 11.50 -10.93 -23.76
CA SER A 118 11.02 -9.60 -23.32
C SER A 118 9.57 -9.32 -23.74
N ALA A 119 9.04 -9.96 -24.78
CA ALA A 119 7.63 -9.85 -25.16
C ALA A 119 6.71 -10.68 -24.26
N LEU A 120 7.21 -11.78 -23.70
CA LEU A 120 6.49 -12.63 -22.75
C LEU A 120 6.43 -11.99 -21.34
N PHE A 121 7.47 -11.26 -20.96
CA PHE A 121 7.56 -10.55 -19.68
C PHE A 121 7.26 -9.07 -19.86
N LEU A 122 6.13 -8.60 -19.32
CA LEU A 122 5.78 -7.18 -19.32
C LEU A 122 6.08 -6.54 -17.95
N PRO A 123 7.29 -5.99 -17.74
CA PRO A 123 7.60 -5.29 -16.50
C PRO A 123 6.88 -3.93 -16.45
N LYS A 124 6.22 -3.65 -15.33
CA LYS A 124 5.63 -2.36 -15.00
C LYS A 124 6.11 -1.96 -13.62
N GLY A 125 6.79 -0.83 -13.53
CA GLY A 125 7.27 -0.27 -12.26
C GLY A 125 6.80 1.16 -12.07
N SER A 126 6.54 1.54 -10.83
CA SER A 126 6.35 2.94 -10.45
C SER A 126 7.08 3.23 -9.15
N ILE A 127 7.71 4.40 -9.10
CA ILE A 127 8.39 4.93 -7.92
C ILE A 127 7.67 6.22 -7.55
N VAL A 128 7.33 6.35 -6.27
CA VAL A 128 6.67 7.50 -5.66
C VAL A 128 7.55 7.99 -4.51
N ALA A 129 8.09 9.20 -4.64
CA ALA A 129 8.77 9.88 -3.55
C ALA A 129 7.80 10.90 -2.91
N ASN A 130 7.77 10.94 -1.58
CA ASN A 130 7.00 11.90 -0.79
C ASN A 130 7.96 12.91 -0.15
N LEU A 131 7.85 14.18 -0.55
CA LEU A 131 8.71 15.28 -0.11
C LEU A 131 7.94 16.25 0.81
N SER A 132 8.61 16.84 1.81
CA SER A 132 8.07 17.78 2.80
C SER A 132 8.96 19.01 2.95
N LEU A 133 8.48 20.17 2.50
CA LEU A 133 9.21 21.45 2.61
C LEU A 133 9.13 22.10 4.01
N PRO A 134 8.03 22.01 4.80
CA PRO A 134 7.96 22.59 6.14
C PRO A 134 9.00 22.02 7.10
N GLU A 135 9.11 20.69 7.14
CA GLU A 135 10.10 19.99 7.96
C GLU A 135 11.51 20.38 7.51
N PHE A 136 11.76 20.52 6.20
CA PHE A 136 13.02 21.04 5.68
C PHE A 136 13.36 22.46 6.17
N LEU A 137 12.36 23.34 6.25
CA LEU A 137 12.54 24.70 6.78
C LEU A 137 12.70 24.72 8.30
N ASP A 138 12.12 23.75 9.00
CA ASP A 138 12.26 23.55 10.46
C ASP A 138 13.56 22.82 10.84
N GLY A 139 14.38 22.42 9.86
CA GLY A 139 15.71 21.82 10.04
C GLY A 139 15.80 20.31 9.80
N ASP A 140 14.70 19.65 9.47
CA ASP A 140 14.62 18.21 9.17
C ASP A 140 14.90 17.90 7.68
N GLY A 141 14.92 16.62 7.30
CA GLY A 141 15.11 16.19 5.92
C GLY A 141 13.90 16.46 5.01
N ILE A 142 14.14 16.83 3.75
CA ILE A 142 13.06 17.07 2.76
C ILE A 142 12.30 15.79 2.34
N MET A 143 12.88 14.61 2.55
CA MET A 143 12.26 13.32 2.19
C MET A 143 11.48 12.76 3.37
N ARG A 144 10.15 12.63 3.21
CA ARG A 144 9.26 12.04 4.22
C ARG A 144 9.06 10.55 4.03
N GLY A 145 9.19 10.07 2.79
CA GLY A 145 9.08 8.65 2.49
C GLY A 145 9.21 8.33 1.00
N MET A 146 9.39 7.05 0.69
CA MET A 146 9.44 6.55 -0.68
C MET A 146 8.66 5.25 -0.78
N ALA A 147 7.85 5.11 -1.82
CA ALA A 147 7.16 3.88 -2.17
C ALA A 147 7.55 3.44 -3.58
N MET A 148 7.78 2.15 -3.74
CA MET A 148 8.09 1.51 -5.02
C MET A 148 7.12 0.37 -5.24
N SER A 149 6.52 0.30 -6.42
CA SER A 149 5.78 -0.88 -6.87
C SER A 149 6.40 -1.40 -8.14
N SER A 150 6.64 -2.70 -8.20
CA SER A 150 7.15 -3.40 -9.38
C SER A 150 6.26 -4.60 -9.63
N ALA A 151 5.89 -4.82 -10.89
CA ALA A 151 5.14 -5.99 -11.31
C ALA A 151 5.71 -6.54 -12.61
N VAL A 152 5.86 -7.84 -12.68
CA VAL A 152 6.24 -8.57 -13.89
C VAL A 152 5.13 -9.56 -14.18
N GLN A 153 4.54 -9.46 -15.37
CA GLN A 153 3.56 -10.42 -15.86
C GLN A 153 4.20 -11.27 -16.95
N SER A 154 4.08 -12.59 -16.82
CA SER A 154 4.50 -13.61 -17.77
C SER A 154 3.28 -14.33 -18.34
N GLN A 155 3.13 -14.36 -19.67
CA GLN A 155 2.17 -15.27 -20.30
C GLN A 155 2.79 -16.66 -20.41
N LEU A 156 2.23 -17.63 -19.67
CA LEU A 156 2.68 -19.03 -19.69
C LEU A 156 2.04 -19.80 -20.85
N SER A 157 0.80 -19.47 -21.20
CA SER A 157 0.08 -20.03 -22.33
C SER A 157 -0.96 -19.03 -22.85
N LYS A 158 -1.70 -19.40 -23.91
CA LYS A 158 -2.83 -18.58 -24.42
C LYS A 158 -3.92 -18.36 -23.36
N SER A 159 -4.05 -19.25 -22.39
CA SER A 159 -5.09 -19.23 -21.35
C SER A 159 -4.54 -18.96 -19.94
N SER A 160 -3.22 -18.95 -19.75
CA SER A 160 -2.60 -18.89 -18.42
C SER A 160 -1.55 -17.79 -18.32
N ALA A 161 -1.64 -16.98 -17.28
CA ALA A 161 -0.67 -15.93 -17.00
C ALA A 161 -0.27 -15.96 -15.52
N LEU A 162 1.01 -15.74 -15.26
CA LEU A 162 1.55 -15.55 -13.92
C LEU A 162 1.97 -14.09 -13.79
N SER A 163 1.62 -13.45 -12.68
CA SER A 163 2.11 -12.13 -12.34
C SER A 163 2.73 -12.14 -10.96
N LEU A 164 3.90 -11.53 -10.87
CA LEU A 164 4.64 -11.32 -9.63
C LEU A 164 4.71 -9.83 -9.41
N SER A 165 4.31 -9.36 -8.24
CA SER A 165 4.39 -7.96 -7.85
C SER A 165 5.04 -7.79 -6.49
N GLY A 166 5.70 -6.65 -6.30
CA GLY A 166 6.36 -6.27 -5.07
C GLY A 166 6.11 -4.80 -4.81
N ASN A 167 5.66 -4.49 -3.59
CA ASN A 167 5.49 -3.14 -3.10
C ASN A 167 6.45 -2.95 -1.92
N LEU A 168 7.22 -1.88 -1.95
CA LEU A 168 8.07 -1.44 -0.85
C LEU A 168 7.64 -0.01 -0.49
N GLY A 169 7.53 0.30 0.79
CA GLY A 169 7.25 1.63 1.29
C GLY A 169 8.08 1.93 2.51
N VAL A 170 8.71 3.09 2.55
CA VAL A 170 9.36 3.64 3.73
C VAL A 170 8.68 4.97 4.03
N GLU A 171 8.15 5.14 5.23
CA GLU A 171 7.64 6.41 5.75
C GLU A 171 8.35 6.71 7.08
N GLU A 172 8.98 7.88 7.13
CA GLU A 172 9.79 8.34 8.26
C GLU A 172 10.83 7.27 8.68
N ASN A 173 10.65 6.63 9.84
CA ASN A 173 11.57 5.62 10.38
C ASN A 173 11.08 4.16 10.20
N SER A 174 9.98 3.94 9.50
CA SER A 174 9.37 2.61 9.35
C SER A 174 9.29 2.19 7.89
N GLY A 175 9.79 0.98 7.61
CA GLY A 175 9.77 0.36 6.30
C GLY A 175 8.87 -0.87 6.28
N ALA A 176 8.11 -1.02 5.22
CA ALA A 176 7.21 -2.14 4.99
C ALA A 176 7.35 -2.62 3.54
N GLY A 177 7.35 -3.94 3.36
CA GLY A 177 7.36 -4.58 2.05
C GLY A 177 6.29 -5.65 1.95
N ALA A 178 5.74 -5.83 0.76
CA ALA A 178 4.88 -6.95 0.43
C ALA A 178 5.23 -7.48 -0.96
N ALA A 179 5.31 -8.79 -1.08
CA ALA A 179 5.43 -9.47 -2.37
C ALA A 179 4.16 -10.28 -2.61
N SER A 180 3.61 -10.21 -3.82
CA SER A 180 2.39 -10.90 -4.21
C SER A 180 2.60 -11.67 -5.51
N ALA A 181 2.01 -12.85 -5.59
CA ALA A 181 1.94 -13.67 -6.79
C ALA A 181 0.47 -13.89 -7.14
N VAL A 182 0.11 -13.69 -8.41
CA VAL A 182 -1.22 -13.97 -8.93
C VAL A 182 -1.10 -14.85 -10.16
N PHE A 183 -1.65 -16.05 -10.08
CA PHE A 183 -1.79 -16.97 -11.21
C PHE A 183 -3.22 -16.89 -11.75
N ARG A 184 -3.35 -16.53 -13.03
CA ARG A 184 -4.63 -16.44 -13.75
C ARG A 184 -4.73 -17.58 -14.75
N HIS A 185 -5.85 -18.28 -14.76
CA HIS A 185 -6.18 -19.31 -15.74
C HIS A 185 -7.57 -19.08 -16.32
N GLN A 186 -7.69 -19.16 -17.64
CA GLN A 186 -8.97 -19.09 -18.35
C GLN A 186 -9.55 -20.49 -18.50
N ILE A 187 -10.64 -20.76 -17.77
CA ILE A 187 -11.30 -22.08 -17.74
C ILE A 187 -12.20 -22.27 -18.96
N ALA A 188 -12.89 -21.20 -19.37
CA ALA A 188 -13.83 -21.23 -20.50
C ALA A 188 -13.86 -19.86 -21.21
N SER A 189 -14.53 -19.79 -22.35
CA SER A 189 -14.86 -18.51 -23.00
C SER A 189 -15.68 -17.64 -22.03
N GLY A 190 -15.06 -16.61 -21.46
CA GLY A 190 -15.69 -15.71 -20.48
C GLY A 190 -15.60 -16.13 -19.01
N SER A 191 -14.85 -17.18 -18.64
CA SER A 191 -14.60 -17.52 -17.23
C SER A 191 -13.11 -17.61 -16.93
N THR A 192 -12.68 -16.89 -15.89
CA THR A 192 -11.29 -16.86 -15.41
C THR A 192 -11.23 -17.12 -13.92
N ILE A 193 -10.26 -17.92 -13.50
CA ILE A 193 -9.90 -18.11 -12.09
C ILE A 193 -8.53 -17.50 -11.83
N GLU A 194 -8.40 -16.85 -10.68
CA GLU A 194 -7.19 -16.21 -10.21
C GLU A 194 -6.86 -16.74 -8.81
N PHE A 195 -5.66 -17.27 -8.64
CA PHE A 195 -5.11 -17.64 -7.36
C PHE A 195 -4.10 -16.57 -6.96
N MET A 196 -4.27 -16.01 -5.77
CA MET A 196 -3.41 -14.95 -5.25
C MET A 196 -2.79 -15.37 -3.93
N GLY A 197 -1.51 -15.05 -3.77
CA GLY A 197 -0.79 -15.18 -2.50
C GLY A 197 0.05 -13.94 -2.29
N SER A 198 0.04 -13.38 -1.08
CA SER A 198 0.94 -12.31 -0.69
C SER A 198 1.66 -12.63 0.61
N VAL A 199 2.88 -12.10 0.75
CA VAL A 199 3.73 -12.24 1.93
C VAL A 199 4.31 -10.87 2.26
N GLY A 200 4.44 -10.57 3.56
CA GLY A 200 4.93 -9.27 4.07
C GLY A 200 3.82 -8.49 4.77
N LEU A 201 3.61 -7.23 4.37
CA LEU A 201 2.57 -6.37 4.92
C LEU A 201 1.16 -6.90 4.56
N GLY A 202 0.57 -7.71 5.45
CA GLY A 202 -0.70 -8.40 5.18
C GLY A 202 -0.50 -9.62 4.29
N SER A 203 -0.07 -10.73 4.91
CA SER A 203 0.08 -12.01 4.22
C SER A 203 -1.30 -12.64 4.03
N LEU A 204 -1.70 -12.94 2.80
CA LEU A 204 -2.98 -13.58 2.49
C LEU A 204 -2.84 -14.62 1.39
N ILE A 205 -3.77 -15.56 1.36
CA ILE A 205 -3.99 -16.44 0.21
C ILE A 205 -5.47 -16.33 -0.15
N GLY A 206 -5.76 -16.21 -1.44
CA GLY A 206 -7.13 -16.11 -1.92
C GLY A 206 -7.32 -16.67 -3.31
N VAL A 207 -8.58 -16.91 -3.64
CA VAL A 207 -9.04 -17.33 -4.95
C VAL A 207 -10.15 -16.40 -5.39
N GLN A 208 -10.07 -15.93 -6.63
CA GLN A 208 -11.06 -15.08 -7.25
C GLN A 208 -11.50 -15.69 -8.59
N MET A 209 -12.80 -15.86 -8.77
CA MET A 209 -13.40 -16.39 -9.98
C MET A 209 -14.26 -15.31 -10.62
N THR A 210 -13.94 -14.95 -11.85
CA THR A 210 -14.74 -14.03 -12.68
C THR A 210 -15.43 -14.82 -13.77
N ARG A 211 -16.74 -14.59 -13.93
CA ARG A 211 -17.55 -15.16 -15.00
C ARG A 211 -18.39 -14.09 -15.67
N GLN A 212 -18.35 -14.07 -16.99
CA GLN A 212 -19.30 -13.33 -17.81
C GLN A 212 -20.64 -14.08 -17.81
N LEU A 213 -21.65 -13.50 -17.17
CA LEU A 213 -22.99 -14.09 -17.04
C LEU A 213 -23.87 -13.77 -18.26
N SER A 214 -23.63 -12.63 -18.91
CA SER A 214 -24.30 -12.23 -20.15
C SER A 214 -23.39 -11.31 -20.97
N LEU A 215 -23.82 -10.91 -22.17
CA LEU A 215 -23.11 -9.92 -23.01
C LEU A 215 -22.72 -8.64 -22.26
N HIS A 216 -23.50 -8.24 -21.25
CA HIS A 216 -23.33 -6.99 -20.53
C HIS A 216 -23.11 -7.17 -19.03
N SER A 217 -23.00 -8.39 -18.52
CA SER A 217 -22.92 -8.65 -17.08
C SER A 217 -21.77 -9.58 -16.74
N THR A 218 -21.00 -9.19 -15.74
CA THR A 218 -19.87 -9.96 -15.20
C THR A 218 -20.04 -10.06 -13.68
N ALA A 219 -19.85 -11.26 -13.16
CA ALA A 219 -19.82 -11.49 -11.72
C ALA A 219 -18.44 -12.00 -11.34
N THR A 220 -17.94 -11.51 -10.21
CA THR A 220 -16.68 -11.93 -9.64
C THR A 220 -16.89 -12.33 -8.20
N LEU A 221 -16.51 -13.54 -7.85
CA LEU A 221 -16.57 -14.08 -6.50
C LEU A 221 -15.14 -14.28 -6.01
N GLY A 222 -14.84 -13.87 -4.80
CA GLY A 222 -13.52 -14.01 -4.19
C GLY A 222 -13.61 -14.47 -2.76
N ILE A 223 -12.65 -15.29 -2.35
CA ILE A 223 -12.44 -15.72 -0.97
C ILE A 223 -10.96 -15.57 -0.67
N ALA A 224 -10.62 -14.87 0.40
CA ALA A 224 -9.24 -14.70 0.84
C ALA A 224 -9.13 -14.91 2.35
N LYS A 225 -8.08 -15.60 2.78
CA LYS A 225 -7.71 -15.76 4.18
C LYS A 225 -6.47 -14.92 4.47
N SER A 226 -6.57 -14.03 5.46
CA SER A 226 -5.44 -13.29 5.99
C SER A 226 -4.76 -14.11 7.08
N PHE A 227 -3.44 -14.22 7.01
CA PHE A 227 -2.63 -14.94 8.00
C PHE A 227 -2.21 -14.08 9.18
N HIS A 228 -2.34 -12.75 9.07
CA HIS A 228 -1.96 -11.83 10.13
C HIS A 228 -2.93 -11.90 11.32
N ASP A 229 -4.22 -11.91 11.03
CA ASP A 229 -5.32 -11.89 11.99
C ASP A 229 -6.19 -13.16 11.93
N GLY A 230 -5.90 -14.07 11.00
CA GLY A 230 -6.66 -15.30 10.77
C GLY A 230 -8.04 -15.08 10.13
N SER A 231 -8.35 -13.87 9.69
CA SER A 231 -9.68 -13.53 9.17
C SER A 231 -9.91 -14.11 7.77
N ILE A 232 -11.18 -14.35 7.45
CA ILE A 232 -11.62 -14.77 6.13
C ILE A 232 -12.50 -13.66 5.56
N ASN A 233 -12.14 -13.21 4.36
CA ASN A 233 -12.88 -12.22 3.59
C ASN A 233 -13.52 -12.90 2.39
N LEU A 234 -14.84 -12.75 2.25
CA LEU A 234 -15.56 -13.09 1.05
C LEU A 234 -15.94 -11.81 0.31
N SER A 235 -15.68 -11.76 -0.98
CA SER A 235 -16.00 -10.63 -1.84
C SER A 235 -16.89 -11.09 -3.00
N ASN A 236 -17.91 -10.32 -3.33
CA ASN A 236 -18.75 -10.59 -4.49
C ASN A 236 -19.04 -9.28 -5.23
N VAL A 237 -18.53 -9.17 -6.44
CA VAL A 237 -18.62 -7.97 -7.28
C VAL A 237 -19.43 -8.29 -8.53
N TRP A 238 -20.48 -7.51 -8.76
CA TRP A 238 -21.32 -7.59 -9.96
C TRP A 238 -21.14 -6.32 -10.77
N THR A 239 -20.67 -6.47 -12.01
CA THR A 239 -20.49 -5.35 -12.94
C THR A 239 -21.45 -5.53 -14.10
N ARG A 240 -22.25 -4.51 -14.38
CA ARG A 240 -23.18 -4.48 -15.52
C ARG A 240 -22.94 -3.26 -16.38
N GLN A 241 -22.75 -3.47 -17.68
CA GLN A 241 -22.83 -2.42 -18.68
C GLN A 241 -24.30 -2.00 -18.83
N LEU A 242 -24.59 -0.74 -18.54
CA LEU A 242 -25.92 -0.13 -18.57
C LEU A 242 -26.20 0.54 -19.93
N SER A 243 -25.14 1.05 -20.57
CA SER A 243 -25.15 1.56 -21.95
C SER A 243 -23.74 1.46 -22.56
N ASP A 244 -23.58 1.85 -23.82
CA ASP A 244 -22.25 1.86 -24.48
C ASP A 244 -21.21 2.72 -23.75
N THR A 245 -21.67 3.73 -23.00
CA THR A 245 -20.80 4.64 -22.26
C THR A 245 -20.91 4.51 -20.74
N ALA A 246 -21.83 3.71 -20.20
CA ALA A 246 -22.08 3.60 -18.76
C ALA A 246 -22.04 2.17 -18.24
N SER A 247 -21.41 1.99 -17.07
CA SER A 247 -21.33 0.74 -16.32
C SER A 247 -21.63 0.97 -14.85
N GLY A 248 -22.44 0.11 -14.25
CA GLY A 248 -22.65 0.06 -12.81
C GLY A 248 -21.94 -1.13 -12.19
N ASN A 249 -21.55 -1.01 -10.92
CA ASN A 249 -21.03 -2.11 -10.13
C ASN A 249 -21.67 -2.14 -8.74
N ILE A 250 -21.88 -3.35 -8.21
CA ILE A 250 -22.27 -3.60 -6.83
C ILE A 250 -21.20 -4.51 -6.24
N GLU A 251 -20.68 -4.15 -5.08
CA GLU A 251 -19.66 -4.89 -4.36
C GLU A 251 -20.18 -5.25 -2.97
N LEU A 252 -20.11 -6.53 -2.64
CA LEU A 252 -20.39 -7.07 -1.32
C LEU A 252 -19.07 -7.57 -0.74
N LEU A 253 -18.64 -7.01 0.39
CA LEU A 253 -17.50 -7.50 1.16
C LEU A 253 -18.02 -8.04 2.49
N LEU A 254 -17.73 -9.29 2.80
CA LEU A 254 -18.10 -9.97 4.03
C LEU A 254 -16.82 -10.39 4.77
N GLY A 255 -16.68 -10.01 6.03
CA GLY A 255 -15.48 -10.23 6.84
C GLY A 255 -15.50 -9.36 8.10
N PRO A 256 -14.35 -9.13 8.76
CA PRO A 256 -14.25 -8.29 9.96
C PRO A 256 -14.78 -6.87 9.75
N GLN A 257 -14.66 -6.36 8.51
CA GLN A 257 -15.25 -5.09 8.08
C GLN A 257 -16.18 -5.34 6.88
N SER A 258 -17.36 -5.87 7.19
CA SER A 258 -18.39 -6.13 6.16
C SER A 258 -18.95 -4.81 5.60
N SER A 259 -19.09 -4.71 4.28
CA SER A 259 -19.58 -3.50 3.62
C SER A 259 -20.29 -3.82 2.31
N ILE A 260 -21.18 -2.92 1.90
CA ILE A 260 -21.81 -2.95 0.58
C ILE A 260 -21.46 -1.64 -0.13
N GLY A 261 -20.83 -1.77 -1.29
CA GLY A 261 -20.50 -0.68 -2.19
C GLY A 261 -21.42 -0.70 -3.40
N VAL A 262 -21.90 0.46 -3.82
CA VAL A 262 -22.57 0.63 -5.11
C VAL A 262 -21.85 1.75 -5.85
N GLY A 263 -21.40 1.44 -7.05
CA GLY A 263 -20.66 2.34 -7.91
C GLY A 263 -21.25 2.43 -9.31
N TRP A 264 -20.92 3.52 -9.98
CA TRP A 264 -21.21 3.73 -11.38
C TRP A 264 -20.07 4.48 -12.04
N GLN A 265 -19.88 4.23 -13.32
CA GLN A 265 -18.92 4.92 -14.16
C GLN A 265 -19.58 5.20 -15.50
N LYS A 266 -19.42 6.42 -15.99
CA LYS A 266 -19.78 6.84 -17.33
C LYS A 266 -18.56 7.45 -18.01
N LYS A 267 -18.21 6.97 -19.20
CA LYS A 267 -17.06 7.43 -19.98
C LYS A 267 -17.48 7.69 -21.42
N ASP A 268 -17.55 8.96 -21.76
CA ASP A 268 -17.72 9.45 -23.14
C ASP A 268 -16.35 9.87 -23.72
N GLN A 269 -16.31 10.38 -24.95
CA GLN A 269 -15.05 10.77 -25.63
C GLN A 269 -14.23 11.80 -24.83
N ASN A 270 -14.89 12.84 -24.30
CA ASN A 270 -14.24 13.96 -23.61
C ASN A 270 -14.59 14.05 -22.12
N THR A 271 -15.54 13.27 -21.63
CA THR A 271 -16.02 13.34 -20.24
C THR A 271 -15.98 11.96 -19.60
N SER A 272 -15.52 11.90 -18.36
CA SER A 272 -15.62 10.69 -17.55
C SER A 272 -16.12 11.05 -16.16
N ALA A 273 -17.22 10.46 -15.76
CA ALA A 273 -17.80 10.57 -14.44
C ALA A 273 -17.79 9.19 -13.78
N ALA A 274 -17.51 9.14 -12.48
CA ALA A 274 -17.64 7.94 -11.69
C ALA A 274 -18.12 8.33 -10.29
N GLY A 275 -18.89 7.47 -9.65
CA GLY A 275 -19.34 7.66 -8.30
C GLY A 275 -19.46 6.34 -7.57
N GLU A 276 -19.24 6.39 -6.27
CA GLU A 276 -19.49 5.34 -5.30
C GLU A 276 -20.28 5.95 -4.15
N VAL A 277 -20.88 5.11 -3.30
CA VAL A 277 -21.45 5.55 -2.03
C VAL A 277 -20.40 6.40 -1.29
N LYS A 278 -20.71 7.68 -1.06
CA LYS A 278 -19.85 8.69 -0.38
C LYS A 278 -18.67 9.27 -1.18
N ALA A 279 -18.49 8.94 -2.45
CA ALA A 279 -17.43 9.56 -3.26
C ALA A 279 -17.85 9.75 -4.73
N THR A 280 -17.59 10.92 -5.30
CA THR A 280 -17.85 11.17 -6.72
C THR A 280 -16.65 11.81 -7.38
N ARG A 281 -16.47 11.53 -8.67
CA ARG A 281 -15.38 12.05 -9.48
C ARG A 281 -15.89 12.37 -10.88
N TYR A 282 -15.59 13.57 -11.32
CA TYR A 282 -15.83 14.06 -12.66
C TYR A 282 -14.51 14.51 -13.28
N THR A 283 -14.25 14.13 -14.52
CA THR A 283 -13.06 14.54 -15.27
C THR A 283 -13.49 14.92 -16.68
N ARG A 284 -13.06 16.09 -17.13
CA ARG A 284 -13.37 16.62 -18.46
C ARG A 284 -12.08 16.92 -19.20
N ARG A 285 -11.91 16.33 -20.37
CA ARG A 285 -10.84 16.67 -21.31
C ARG A 285 -11.27 17.91 -22.09
N PHE A 286 -10.44 18.93 -22.05
CA PHE A 286 -10.63 20.16 -22.83
C PHE A 286 -9.85 20.12 -24.14
N SER A 287 -8.76 19.33 -24.19
CA SER A 287 -7.91 19.12 -25.37
C SER A 287 -7.26 17.73 -25.29
N SER A 288 -6.59 17.29 -26.36
CA SER A 288 -5.73 16.10 -26.35
C SER A 288 -4.62 16.18 -25.29
N LYS A 289 -4.25 17.41 -24.88
CA LYS A 289 -3.22 17.65 -23.86
C LYS A 289 -3.77 18.08 -22.50
N SER A 290 -4.97 18.62 -22.36
CA SER A 290 -5.45 19.20 -21.09
C SER A 290 -6.74 18.56 -20.58
N HIS A 291 -6.82 18.39 -19.26
CA HIS A 291 -7.99 17.88 -18.57
C HIS A 291 -8.21 18.58 -17.23
N GLY A 292 -9.47 18.81 -16.89
CA GLY A 292 -9.92 19.20 -15.56
C GLY A 292 -10.47 18.00 -14.80
N ARG A 293 -10.37 18.04 -13.47
CA ARG A 293 -10.86 17.03 -12.54
C ARG A 293 -11.52 17.71 -11.36
N ILE A 294 -12.71 17.23 -11.01
CA ILE A 294 -13.43 17.59 -9.81
C ILE A 294 -13.78 16.27 -9.11
N ALA A 295 -13.56 16.15 -7.81
CA ALA A 295 -13.98 15.00 -7.02
C ALA A 295 -14.49 15.46 -5.66
N GLY A 296 -15.49 14.77 -5.13
CA GLY A 296 -16.03 15.01 -3.79
C GLY A 296 -15.98 13.73 -2.98
N ARG A 297 -15.67 13.82 -1.69
CA ARG A 297 -15.71 12.72 -0.73
C ARG A 297 -16.46 13.16 0.52
N ILE A 298 -17.40 12.33 0.97
CA ILE A 298 -18.31 12.61 2.09
C ILE A 298 -18.25 11.43 3.08
N GLY A 299 -17.33 11.48 4.04
CA GLY A 299 -17.20 10.50 5.12
C GLY A 299 -17.56 11.10 6.49
N SER A 300 -17.74 10.24 7.49
CA SER A 300 -18.01 10.63 8.88
C SER A 300 -16.93 11.56 9.48
N ALA A 301 -15.69 11.44 9.00
CA ALA A 301 -14.54 12.23 9.44
C ALA A 301 -13.93 13.11 8.33
N ALA A 302 -14.51 13.13 7.13
CA ALA A 302 -13.91 13.81 5.97
C ALA A 302 -14.97 14.32 4.98
N LEU A 303 -15.17 15.64 4.93
CA LEU A 303 -15.85 16.32 3.83
C LEU A 303 -14.79 17.05 3.03
N GLU A 304 -14.51 16.58 1.82
CA GLU A 304 -13.44 17.08 0.97
C GLU A 304 -13.88 17.21 -0.49
N VAL A 305 -13.51 18.31 -1.13
CA VAL A 305 -13.71 18.58 -2.55
C VAL A 305 -12.34 18.80 -3.20
N GLU A 306 -11.95 17.92 -4.11
CA GLU A 306 -10.73 18.04 -4.91
C GLU A 306 -11.05 18.68 -6.26
N VAL A 307 -10.50 19.85 -6.55
CA VAL A 307 -10.64 20.56 -7.82
C VAL A 307 -9.26 20.78 -8.42
N GLY A 308 -9.08 20.46 -9.69
CA GLY A 308 -7.84 20.79 -10.37
C GLY A 308 -7.79 20.31 -11.80
N GLY A 309 -6.60 20.18 -12.34
CA GLY A 309 -6.41 19.80 -13.72
C GLY A 309 -4.98 19.43 -14.02
N GLY A 310 -4.76 18.88 -15.21
CA GLY A 310 -3.43 18.53 -15.66
C GLY A 310 -3.26 18.73 -17.14
N ARG A 311 -1.99 18.86 -17.53
CA ARG A 311 -1.56 19.02 -18.91
C ARG A 311 -0.46 18.03 -19.24
N LYS A 312 -0.58 17.39 -20.40
CA LYS A 312 0.49 16.63 -21.05
C LYS A 312 1.50 17.63 -21.61
N VAL A 313 2.69 17.64 -21.01
CA VAL A 313 3.79 18.57 -21.33
C VAL A 313 4.68 17.98 -22.43
N SER A 314 4.89 16.66 -22.41
CA SER A 314 5.58 15.91 -23.46
C SER A 314 4.91 14.55 -23.69
N ASP A 315 5.37 13.77 -24.66
CA ASP A 315 4.80 12.44 -24.93
C ASP A 315 4.89 11.49 -23.74
N PHE A 316 5.87 11.71 -22.87
CA PHE A 316 6.13 10.90 -21.70
C PHE A 316 5.80 11.59 -20.38
N SER A 317 5.48 12.90 -20.39
CA SER A 317 5.32 13.70 -19.16
C SER A 317 3.96 14.37 -19.05
N THR A 318 3.26 14.16 -17.92
CA THR A 318 2.03 14.89 -17.57
C THR A 318 2.15 15.53 -16.21
N VAL A 319 1.84 16.82 -16.14
CA VAL A 319 1.80 17.60 -14.90
C VAL A 319 0.35 17.75 -14.46
N ARG A 320 0.08 17.62 -13.17
CA ARG A 320 -1.22 17.88 -12.55
C ARG A 320 -1.08 18.78 -11.34
N MET A 321 -2.07 19.64 -11.19
CA MET A 321 -2.28 20.51 -10.04
C MET A 321 -3.67 20.25 -9.49
N LEU A 322 -3.77 19.81 -8.24
CA LEU A 322 -5.03 19.47 -7.59
C LEU A 322 -5.14 20.23 -6.26
N TYR A 323 -6.28 20.87 -6.01
CA TYR A 323 -6.60 21.54 -4.75
C TYR A 323 -7.67 20.73 -4.01
N THR A 324 -7.41 20.31 -2.78
CA THR A 324 -8.37 19.62 -1.92
C THR A 324 -8.86 20.58 -0.85
N ILE A 325 -10.13 20.94 -0.87
CA ILE A 325 -10.78 21.83 0.08
C ILE A 325 -11.63 20.96 1.01
N GLY A 326 -11.36 20.96 2.31
CA GLY A 326 -12.17 20.21 3.27
C GLY A 326 -12.15 20.77 4.68
N ILE A 327 -12.83 20.08 5.60
CA ILE A 327 -12.95 20.51 7.01
C ILE A 327 -11.58 20.63 7.69
N ARG A 328 -10.60 19.84 7.26
CA ARG A 328 -9.22 19.86 7.78
C ARG A 328 -8.35 20.98 7.19
N GLY A 329 -8.85 21.72 6.18
CA GLY A 329 -8.15 22.82 5.51
C GLY A 329 -8.15 22.72 3.99
N ILE A 330 -7.42 23.64 3.36
CA ILE A 330 -7.20 23.69 1.91
C ILE A 330 -5.80 23.14 1.64
N PHE A 331 -5.69 22.13 0.78
CA PHE A 331 -4.43 21.50 0.41
C PHE A 331 -4.25 21.62 -1.10
N TRP A 332 -3.01 21.64 -1.57
CA TRP A 332 -2.71 21.41 -2.98
C TRP A 332 -1.72 20.27 -3.14
N ARG A 333 -1.78 19.63 -4.30
CA ARG A 333 -0.97 18.48 -4.67
C ARG A 333 -0.47 18.67 -6.09
N PHE A 334 0.85 18.69 -6.22
CA PHE A 334 1.52 18.66 -7.51
C PHE A 334 1.89 17.21 -7.85
N GLU A 335 1.44 16.73 -9.01
CA GLU A 335 1.83 15.42 -9.53
C GLU A 335 2.56 15.57 -10.86
N LEU A 336 3.77 15.03 -10.95
CA LEU A 336 4.49 14.85 -12.21
C LEU A 336 4.56 13.37 -12.52
N HIS A 337 3.90 12.96 -13.60
CA HIS A 337 4.06 11.62 -14.16
C HIS A 337 5.06 11.67 -15.31
N ARG A 338 6.13 10.87 -15.25
CA ARG A 338 7.12 10.75 -16.33
C ARG A 338 7.52 9.28 -16.54
N GLY A 339 7.24 8.71 -17.71
CA GLY A 339 7.74 7.39 -18.10
C GLY A 339 7.47 6.25 -17.09
N GLY A 340 6.30 6.26 -16.43
CA GLY A 340 5.93 5.29 -15.39
C GLY A 340 6.28 5.71 -13.95
N GLN A 341 7.15 6.71 -13.77
CA GLN A 341 7.45 7.31 -12.47
C GLN A 341 6.39 8.36 -12.12
N LYS A 342 5.98 8.40 -10.85
CA LYS A 342 5.04 9.40 -10.34
C LYS A 342 5.71 10.16 -9.21
N LEU A 343 6.27 11.33 -9.52
CA LEU A 343 6.73 12.25 -8.49
C LEU A 343 5.52 12.98 -7.92
N LEU A 344 5.32 12.83 -6.62
CA LEU A 344 4.28 13.51 -5.87
C LEU A 344 5.00 14.48 -4.94
N ILE A 345 4.73 15.77 -5.10
CA ILE A 345 5.22 16.76 -4.14
C ILE A 345 4.00 17.13 -3.30
N PRO A 346 3.72 16.39 -2.20
CA PRO A 346 2.61 16.76 -1.35
C PRO A 346 2.99 17.99 -0.51
N LYS A 347 2.00 18.88 -0.37
CA LYS A 347 1.74 19.71 0.82
C LYS A 347 2.49 21.05 0.94
N PHE A 348 1.83 22.15 0.50
CA PHE A 348 1.90 23.45 1.18
C PHE A 348 0.82 24.51 0.83
N VAL A 349 -0.43 24.48 1.31
CA VAL A 349 -1.18 25.74 1.45
C VAL A 349 -1.83 25.75 2.82
N PHE A 350 -1.50 26.77 3.60
CA PHE A 350 -2.22 27.27 4.77
C PHE A 350 -2.81 26.20 5.73
N LYS A 351 -2.13 26.02 6.86
CA LYS A 351 -2.71 25.53 8.12
C LYS A 351 -3.13 26.68 9.08
N PRO A 352 -3.83 27.77 8.68
CA PRO A 352 -4.13 28.87 9.57
C PRO A 352 -5.48 28.63 10.25
N TYR A 353 -5.67 29.34 11.34
CA TYR A 353 -6.91 29.44 12.10
C TYR A 353 -7.29 28.22 12.94
N TYR A 354 -7.48 27.01 12.42
CA TYR A 354 -8.05 25.92 13.25
C TYR A 354 -7.12 25.51 14.40
N LEU A 355 -5.86 25.21 14.12
CA LEU A 355 -4.88 24.87 15.17
C LEU A 355 -4.57 26.05 16.09
N LYS A 356 -4.60 27.30 15.59
CA LYS A 356 -4.46 28.49 16.44
C LYS A 356 -5.66 28.65 17.38
N ARG A 357 -6.86 28.37 16.89
CA ARG A 357 -8.11 28.41 17.67
C ARG A 357 -8.19 27.27 18.68
N GLU A 358 -7.72 26.07 18.34
CA GLU A 358 -7.61 24.98 19.32
C GLU A 358 -6.59 25.31 20.41
N LYS A 359 -5.42 25.83 20.04
CA LYS A 359 -4.43 26.32 21.02
C LYS A 359 -4.99 27.44 21.89
N GLN A 360 -5.70 28.41 21.31
CA GLN A 360 -6.36 29.49 22.07
C GLN A 360 -7.46 28.94 22.99
N LYS A 361 -8.33 28.05 22.52
CA LYS A 361 -9.34 27.40 23.37
C LYS A 361 -8.71 26.58 24.50
N ALA A 362 -7.62 25.88 24.21
CA ALA A 362 -6.88 25.14 25.24
C ALA A 362 -6.28 26.09 26.28
N LEU A 363 -5.70 27.21 25.84
CA LEU A 363 -5.15 28.25 26.71
C LEU A 363 -6.24 28.92 27.57
N GLU A 364 -7.35 29.33 26.96
CA GLU A 364 -8.51 29.91 27.64
C GLU A 364 -9.12 28.93 28.65
N ASN A 365 -9.23 27.64 28.30
CA ASN A 365 -9.70 26.62 29.21
C ASN A 365 -8.73 26.42 30.38
N MET A 366 -7.42 26.42 30.11
CA MET A 366 -6.39 26.29 31.15
C MET A 366 -6.43 27.48 32.13
N GLU A 367 -6.56 28.71 31.62
CA GLU A 367 -6.71 29.92 32.44
C GLU A 367 -7.98 29.87 33.31
N ARG A 368 -9.12 29.44 32.73
CA ARG A 368 -10.38 29.27 33.48
C ARG A 368 -10.28 28.20 34.56
N THR A 369 -9.62 27.07 34.27
CA THR A 369 -9.41 26.02 35.25
C THR A 369 -8.49 26.51 36.39
N ALA A 370 -7.43 27.26 36.06
CA ALA A 370 -6.53 27.81 37.07
C ALA A 370 -7.21 28.79 38.03
N THR A 371 -8.06 29.70 37.53
CA THR A 371 -8.80 30.64 38.38
C THR A 371 -9.80 29.92 39.29
N GLN A 372 -10.53 28.93 38.77
CA GLN A 372 -11.45 28.11 39.56
C GLN A 372 -10.75 27.36 40.70
N VAL A 373 -9.59 26.75 40.42
CA VAL A 373 -8.81 26.03 41.44
C VAL A 373 -8.31 27.00 42.52
N GLN A 374 -7.87 28.20 42.15
CA GLN A 374 -7.42 29.21 43.13
C GLN A 374 -8.57 29.69 44.04
N GLU A 375 -9.77 29.92 43.49
CA GLU A 375 -10.94 30.29 44.28
C GLU A 375 -11.37 29.17 45.23
N ALA A 376 -11.41 27.93 44.74
CA ALA A 376 -11.74 26.76 45.55
C ALA A 376 -10.72 26.53 46.68
N ARG A 377 -9.42 26.72 46.41
CA ARG A 377 -8.36 26.67 47.44
C ARG A 377 -8.54 27.73 48.51
N LYS A 378 -8.85 28.98 48.12
CA LYS A 378 -9.13 30.06 49.08
C LYS A 378 -10.36 29.74 49.94
N ALA A 379 -11.41 29.15 49.36
CA ALA A 379 -12.59 28.73 50.09
C ALA A 379 -12.29 27.58 51.08
N ALA A 380 -11.53 26.57 50.64
CA ALA A 380 -11.08 25.47 51.48
C ALA A 380 -10.22 25.97 52.65
N ALA A 381 -9.25 26.86 52.40
CA ALA A 381 -8.40 27.43 53.44
C ALA A 381 -9.20 28.20 54.49
N LYS A 382 -10.18 29.01 54.07
CA LYS A 382 -11.12 29.69 55.00
C LYS A 382 -11.91 28.69 55.83
N ALA A 383 -12.41 27.61 55.22
CA ALA A 383 -13.12 26.56 55.96
C ALA A 383 -12.20 25.86 56.96
N GLN A 384 -10.94 25.57 56.60
CA GLN A 384 -9.95 24.99 57.51
C GLN A 384 -9.68 25.90 58.73
N GLN A 385 -9.55 27.21 58.52
CA GLN A 385 -9.39 28.19 59.61
C GLN A 385 -10.58 28.19 60.57
N LEU A 386 -11.82 28.07 60.06
CA LEU A 386 -13.02 27.99 60.89
C LEU A 386 -13.07 26.69 61.71
N LEU A 387 -12.57 25.59 61.16
CA LEU A 387 -12.55 24.27 61.81
C LEU A 387 -11.41 24.10 62.81
N GLU A 388 -10.33 24.89 62.68
CA GLU A 388 -9.06 24.72 63.40
C GLU A 388 -9.24 24.55 64.92
N ASN A 389 -10.01 25.43 65.55
CA ASN A 389 -10.24 25.39 67.00
C ASN A 389 -10.94 24.10 67.44
N VAL A 390 -11.93 23.63 66.68
CA VAL A 390 -12.71 22.43 67.02
C VAL A 390 -11.90 21.17 66.69
N ALA A 391 -11.22 21.15 65.54
CA ALA A 391 -10.34 20.07 65.12
C ALA A 391 -9.23 19.83 66.14
N ASN A 392 -8.55 20.89 66.59
CA ASN A 392 -7.49 20.79 67.59
C ASN A 392 -7.99 20.28 68.94
N ARG A 393 -9.17 20.71 69.40
CA ARG A 393 -9.80 20.18 70.63
C ARG A 393 -10.12 18.70 70.52
N LYS A 394 -10.74 18.27 69.41
CA LYS A 394 -11.05 16.86 69.14
C LYS A 394 -9.77 16.03 69.07
N ARG A 395 -8.76 16.50 68.35
CA ARG A 395 -7.46 15.85 68.23
C ARG A 395 -6.79 15.64 69.59
N ASN A 396 -6.72 16.68 70.42
CA ASN A 396 -6.09 16.59 71.74
C ASN A 396 -6.85 15.62 72.66
N LYS A 397 -8.19 15.64 72.65
CA LYS A 397 -9.02 14.68 73.40
C LYS A 397 -8.76 13.23 72.96
N GLN A 398 -8.67 12.98 71.66
CA GLN A 398 -8.33 11.65 71.14
C GLN A 398 -6.91 11.24 71.55
N GLN A 399 -5.95 12.19 71.53
CA GLN A 399 -4.57 11.93 71.94
C GLN A 399 -4.46 11.53 73.42
N GLU A 400 -5.20 12.18 74.32
CA GLU A 400 -5.23 11.84 75.76
C GLU A 400 -5.79 10.44 76.04
N ILE A 401 -6.76 10.00 75.23
CA ILE A 401 -7.43 8.69 75.36
C ILE A 401 -6.68 7.60 74.56
N GLY A 402 -5.63 7.96 73.83
CA GLY A 402 -4.93 7.04 72.92
C GLY A 402 -5.78 6.60 71.72
N GLY A 403 -6.79 7.40 71.37
CA GLY A 403 -7.68 7.20 70.22
C GLY A 403 -7.03 7.60 68.89
N LEU A 404 -7.87 7.76 67.86
CA LEU A 404 -7.41 8.04 66.50
C LEU A 404 -6.97 9.50 66.34
N VAL A 405 -5.70 9.70 65.96
CA VAL A 405 -5.12 11.03 65.68
C VAL A 405 -4.46 11.01 64.31
N ILE A 406 -4.92 11.88 63.42
CA ILE A 406 -4.38 11.98 62.05
C ILE A 406 -3.17 12.92 62.10
N THR A 407 -2.00 12.37 61.77
CA THR A 407 -0.72 13.08 61.85
C THR A 407 -0.43 13.88 60.59
N LYS A 408 -0.79 13.33 59.42
CA LYS A 408 -0.60 13.98 58.13
C LYS A 408 -1.60 13.44 57.12
N ALA A 409 -2.25 14.32 56.38
CA ALA A 409 -3.15 13.91 55.31
C ALA A 409 -3.04 14.84 54.11
N ILE A 410 -2.81 14.26 52.94
CA ILE A 410 -2.52 14.97 51.72
C ILE A 410 -3.43 14.48 50.60
N TYR A 411 -4.09 15.40 49.90
CA TYR A 411 -5.00 15.13 48.79
C TYR A 411 -4.52 15.80 47.51
N GLY A 412 -4.38 15.06 46.41
CA GLY A 412 -3.91 15.65 45.15
C GLY A 412 -3.61 14.65 44.04
N ASN A 413 -2.90 15.10 43.00
CA ASN A 413 -2.54 14.27 41.85
C ASN A 413 -1.68 13.06 42.29
N HIS A 414 -2.08 11.86 41.85
CA HIS A 414 -1.38 10.60 42.15
C HIS A 414 0.12 10.61 41.82
N LYS A 415 0.53 11.25 40.71
CA LYS A 415 1.93 11.35 40.30
C LYS A 415 2.73 12.33 41.15
N ALA A 416 2.09 13.41 41.61
CA ALA A 416 2.72 14.40 42.49
C ALA A 416 2.93 13.82 43.89
N LEU A 417 1.97 13.05 44.40
CA LEU A 417 2.06 12.36 45.69
C LEU A 417 3.22 11.35 45.73
N LYS A 418 3.44 10.57 44.65
CA LYS A 418 4.53 9.59 44.56
C LYS A 418 5.93 10.20 44.45
N LYS A 419 6.07 11.41 43.90
CA LYS A 419 7.37 12.09 43.75
C LYS A 419 7.78 12.91 44.97
N GLY A 420 6.84 13.21 45.87
CA GLY A 420 7.08 14.01 47.08
C GLY A 420 8.07 13.40 48.07
N ASP A 421 8.32 12.09 47.99
CA ASP A 421 9.32 11.40 48.84
C ASP A 421 10.76 11.46 48.29
N GLU A 422 10.98 11.80 47.01
CA GLU A 422 12.32 11.74 46.39
C GLU A 422 12.98 13.11 46.15
N LEU A 423 12.26 14.24 46.22
CA LEU A 423 12.83 15.57 45.90
C LEU A 423 12.30 16.65 46.85
N ARG A 424 13.03 16.92 47.93
CA ARG A 424 12.75 18.02 48.86
C ARG A 424 13.23 19.40 48.42
N GLU A 425 13.76 19.54 47.21
CA GLU A 425 14.22 20.83 46.68
C GLU A 425 14.08 20.82 45.15
N THR A 426 12.93 21.24 44.63
CA THR A 426 12.78 22.02 43.38
C THR A 426 11.31 22.17 42.96
N ASN A 427 10.93 23.44 42.72
CA ASN A 427 9.85 23.95 41.87
C ASN A 427 8.41 24.03 42.40
N ASP A 428 7.95 25.29 42.50
CA ASP A 428 6.70 25.86 43.01
C ASP A 428 5.43 25.52 42.18
N GLU A 429 5.54 24.70 41.12
CA GLU A 429 4.38 24.28 40.30
C GLU A 429 3.78 22.94 40.73
N LEU A 430 4.58 21.98 41.21
CA LEU A 430 4.08 20.67 41.65
C LEU A 430 3.38 20.73 43.02
N ALA A 431 3.82 21.65 43.89
CA ALA A 431 3.14 21.95 45.16
C ALA A 431 1.72 22.50 44.94
N SER A 432 1.42 23.02 43.75
CA SER A 432 0.10 23.58 43.41
C SER A 432 -0.97 22.51 43.07
N GLN A 433 -0.59 21.24 42.92
CA GLN A 433 -1.53 20.14 42.63
C GLN A 433 -1.85 19.27 43.86
N VAL A 434 -1.40 19.72 45.03
CA VAL A 434 -1.51 19.00 46.29
C VAL A 434 -2.12 19.91 47.35
N LEU A 435 -2.98 19.35 48.21
CA LEU A 435 -3.69 20.04 49.28
C LEU A 435 -3.51 19.30 50.60
N ASP A 436 -3.09 20.02 51.65
CA ASP A 436 -3.08 19.49 53.02
C ASP A 436 -4.51 19.51 53.57
N VAL A 437 -4.96 18.35 54.04
CA VAL A 437 -6.31 18.12 54.57
C VAL A 437 -6.29 17.48 55.96
N THR A 438 -5.15 17.59 56.66
CA THR A 438 -4.94 17.04 58.01
C THR A 438 -5.94 17.58 59.03
N LEU A 439 -6.17 18.90 59.00
CA LEU A 439 -7.11 19.57 59.91
C LEU A 439 -8.58 19.15 59.66
N PRO A 440 -9.11 19.22 58.42
CA PRO A 440 -10.43 18.69 58.09
C PRO A 440 -10.66 17.25 58.52
N LEU A 441 -9.70 16.35 58.30
CA LEU A 441 -9.89 14.95 58.66
C LEU A 441 -9.93 14.77 60.19
N ASN A 442 -9.07 15.47 60.95
CA ASN A 442 -9.15 15.43 62.42
C ASN A 442 -10.49 15.94 62.96
N PHE A 443 -11.13 16.90 62.27
CA PHE A 443 -12.48 17.35 62.60
C PHE A 443 -13.56 16.27 62.37
N LEU A 444 -13.41 15.46 61.32
CA LEU A 444 -14.33 14.38 60.94
C LEU A 444 -14.20 13.11 61.78
N VAL A 445 -13.22 13.03 62.69
CA VAL A 445 -13.16 11.94 63.66
C VAL A 445 -14.35 12.04 64.61
N ASN A 446 -15.11 10.95 64.71
CA ASN A 446 -16.26 10.84 65.59
C ASN A 446 -15.81 10.68 67.05
N ASP A 447 -16.71 10.90 68.01
CA ASP A 447 -16.39 10.77 69.44
C ASP A 447 -15.96 9.35 69.84
N SER A 448 -16.34 8.33 69.05
CA SER A 448 -15.90 6.94 69.19
C SER A 448 -14.47 6.67 68.70
N GLY A 449 -13.76 7.67 68.17
CA GLY A 449 -12.39 7.51 67.67
C GLY A 449 -12.30 6.82 66.30
N GLN A 450 -13.36 6.90 65.49
CA GLN A 450 -13.41 6.37 64.13
C GLN A 450 -13.65 7.50 63.12
N LEU A 451 -13.01 7.41 61.94
CA LEU A 451 -13.31 8.25 60.78
C LEU A 451 -13.83 7.37 59.66
N LYS A 452 -14.95 7.79 59.06
CA LYS A 452 -15.59 7.10 57.93
C LYS A 452 -15.94 8.10 56.82
N LEU A 453 -15.31 7.92 55.66
CA LEU A 453 -15.69 8.56 54.39
C LEU A 453 -16.40 7.51 53.55
N HIS A 454 -17.64 7.81 53.15
CA HIS A 454 -18.47 6.89 52.40
C HIS A 454 -18.03 6.73 50.94
N ASP A 455 -18.22 5.51 50.41
CA ASP A 455 -18.00 5.21 48.99
C ASP A 455 -18.89 6.08 48.09
N GLY A 456 -18.37 6.46 46.92
CA GLY A 456 -19.06 7.27 45.93
C GLY A 456 -19.14 8.77 46.24
N VAL A 457 -18.69 9.23 47.41
CA VAL A 457 -18.63 10.66 47.76
C VAL A 457 -17.28 11.23 47.33
N LYS A 458 -17.31 12.26 46.47
CA LYS A 458 -16.09 12.97 46.07
C LYS A 458 -15.43 13.60 47.29
N LYS A 459 -14.15 13.27 47.54
CA LYS A 459 -13.40 13.86 48.67
C LYS A 459 -13.24 15.38 48.54
N SER A 460 -13.17 15.91 47.32
CA SER A 460 -13.19 17.36 47.04
C SER A 460 -14.47 18.08 47.51
N GLY A 461 -15.58 17.36 47.74
CA GLY A 461 -16.83 17.91 48.27
C GLY A 461 -16.88 18.00 49.79
N ILE A 462 -15.85 17.54 50.50
CA ILE A 462 -15.75 17.60 51.95
C ILE A 462 -15.38 19.02 52.39
N MET A 463 -15.92 19.48 53.52
CA MET A 463 -15.59 20.79 54.07
C MET A 463 -14.09 20.91 54.35
N GLY A 464 -13.44 21.94 53.82
CA GLY A 464 -11.99 22.15 53.93
C GLY A 464 -11.16 21.39 52.89
N PHE A 465 -11.81 20.67 51.97
CA PHE A 465 -11.20 20.11 50.76
C PHE A 465 -11.52 21.01 49.55
N CYS A 466 -10.70 20.88 48.51
CA CYS A 466 -11.01 21.35 47.15
C CYS A 466 -10.32 20.44 46.14
N ASP A 467 -10.75 20.45 44.87
CA ASP A 467 -10.08 19.74 43.79
C ASP A 467 -8.84 20.54 43.30
N PRO A 468 -7.60 20.08 43.57
CA PRO A 468 -6.40 20.80 43.15
C PRO A 468 -5.99 20.53 41.69
N CYS A 469 -6.56 19.51 41.03
CA CYS A 469 -6.21 19.12 39.67
C CYS A 469 -7.45 18.55 38.93
N PRO A 470 -8.35 19.42 38.44
CA PRO A 470 -9.56 19.00 37.74
C PRO A 470 -9.25 18.22 36.47
N GLY A 471 -9.94 17.09 36.26
CA GLY A 471 -9.74 16.21 35.11
C GLY A 471 -8.58 15.22 35.23
N GLU A 472 -7.74 15.35 36.27
CA GLU A 472 -6.66 14.41 36.58
C GLU A 472 -7.04 13.47 37.74
N PRO A 473 -6.48 12.25 37.79
CA PRO A 473 -6.74 11.30 38.87
C PRO A 473 -6.14 11.77 40.19
N LYS A 474 -6.95 11.73 41.26
CA LYS A 474 -6.62 12.21 42.60
C LYS A 474 -6.65 11.09 43.61
N GLN A 475 -5.78 11.21 44.60
CA GLN A 475 -5.67 10.27 45.71
C GLN A 475 -5.59 11.03 47.03
N LEU A 476 -6.13 10.45 48.09
CA LEU A 476 -5.97 10.90 49.47
C LEU A 476 -5.00 9.96 50.17
N HIS A 477 -3.91 10.52 50.69
CA HIS A 477 -2.93 9.83 51.51
C HIS A 477 -3.09 10.25 52.97
N VAL A 478 -3.17 9.30 53.89
CA VAL A 478 -3.42 9.56 55.32
C VAL A 478 -2.45 8.75 56.18
N GLU A 479 -1.69 9.46 56.99
CA GLU A 479 -0.90 8.94 58.10
C GLU A 479 -1.62 9.25 59.42
N TYR A 480 -1.74 8.25 60.29
CA TYR A 480 -2.41 8.40 61.59
C TYR A 480 -1.78 7.53 62.67
N THR A 481 -2.12 7.85 63.91
CA THR A 481 -1.75 7.11 65.10
C THR A 481 -2.98 6.61 65.83
N TYR A 482 -2.91 5.39 66.36
CA TYR A 482 -3.97 4.77 67.15
C TYR A 482 -3.33 3.86 68.20
N HIS A 483 -3.67 4.07 69.48
CA HIS A 483 -3.02 3.39 70.62
C HIS A 483 -1.48 3.45 70.61
N GLY A 484 -0.89 4.55 70.14
CA GLY A 484 0.56 4.76 70.09
C GLY A 484 1.29 4.14 68.89
N GLU A 485 0.59 3.35 68.07
CA GLU A 485 1.11 2.72 66.86
C GLU A 485 0.83 3.59 65.63
N ARG A 486 1.68 3.48 64.60
CA ARG A 486 1.59 4.25 63.34
C ARG A 486 0.91 3.45 62.24
N TYR A 487 0.12 4.16 61.44
CA TYR A 487 -0.66 3.61 60.34
C TYR A 487 -0.66 4.55 59.14
N GLU A 488 -0.73 3.98 57.94
CA GLU A 488 -0.67 4.68 56.66
C GLU A 488 -1.64 4.04 55.65
N VAL A 489 -2.36 4.87 54.90
CA VAL A 489 -3.29 4.41 53.85
C VAL A 489 -3.41 5.43 52.74
N ALA A 490 -3.52 4.96 51.49
CA ALA A 490 -3.80 5.76 50.32
C ALA A 490 -5.07 5.27 49.61
N VAL A 491 -5.97 6.19 49.28
CA VAL A 491 -7.34 5.90 48.84
C VAL A 491 -7.72 6.78 47.65
N ASP A 492 -8.36 6.24 46.64
CA ASP A 492 -8.78 7.01 45.45
C ASP A 492 -9.93 7.99 45.76
N ASP A 493 -10.17 9.01 44.92
CA ASP A 493 -11.10 10.13 45.17
C ASP A 493 -12.55 9.75 45.55
N TYR A 494 -13.03 8.58 45.15
CA TYR A 494 -14.39 8.11 45.45
C TYR A 494 -14.43 6.91 46.40
N GLU A 495 -13.29 6.31 46.69
CA GLU A 495 -13.21 5.06 47.43
C GLU A 495 -13.43 5.28 48.94
N GLU A 496 -14.11 4.32 49.58
CA GLU A 496 -14.43 4.35 51.01
C GLU A 496 -13.15 4.38 51.86
N LEU A 497 -13.16 5.23 52.89
CA LEU A 497 -12.09 5.24 53.90
C LEU A 497 -12.69 5.05 55.28
N ILE A 498 -12.39 3.92 55.93
CA ILE A 498 -12.72 3.67 57.32
C ILE A 498 -11.41 3.48 58.08
N ILE A 499 -11.14 4.31 59.09
CA ILE A 499 -9.97 4.18 59.98
C ILE A 499 -10.39 4.30 61.44
N PRO A 500 -9.72 3.60 62.38
CA PRO A 500 -8.52 2.78 62.19
C PRO A 500 -8.80 1.39 61.59
N GLN A 501 -7.82 0.81 60.86
CA GLN A 501 -7.83 -0.58 60.40
C GLN A 501 -6.46 -1.23 60.61
N ILE A 502 -6.45 -2.52 60.99
CA ILE A 502 -5.22 -3.28 61.25
C ILE A 502 -4.36 -3.38 59.98
N ALA A 503 -4.99 -3.47 58.80
CA ALA A 503 -4.29 -3.57 57.52
C ALA A 503 -3.42 -2.35 57.16
N HIS A 504 -3.64 -1.21 57.82
CA HIS A 504 -2.91 0.03 57.57
C HIS A 504 -1.67 0.18 58.46
N ARG A 505 -1.34 -0.78 59.33
CA ARG A 505 -0.24 -0.65 60.28
C ARG A 505 1.10 -0.66 59.53
N VAL A 506 1.97 0.28 59.87
CA VAL A 506 3.33 0.44 59.29
C VAL A 506 4.35 -0.36 60.09
#